data_AF-A0A3M1KIN8-F1
#
_entry.id   AF-A0A3M1KIN8-F1
#
_cell.length_a   1.000
_cell.length_b   1.000
_cell.length_c   1.000
_cell.angle_alpha   90.00
_cell.angle_beta   90.00
_cell.angle_gamma   90.00
#
_symmetry.space_group_name_H-M   'P 1'
#
loop_
_entity.id
_entity.type
_entity.pdbx_description
1 polymer ?
#
loop_
_entity_poly.entity_id
_entity_poly.type
_entity_poly.pdbx_seq_one_letter_code
_entity_poly.pdbx_strand_id
1 'polypeptide(L)'
;MCTTCGCGGDSATIDGHHHLHAHAHGTDTERAIQVERDILEKNDRYAALNRQRLAEHNILALNLVSSPGSGKTTLLTRTLKDLADRHQMAVVEGDQQTENDAERIRETGAPAVQINTGKGCHLDAHMVGHAMDKLPLDTLDTLFIENVGNL
;
A
#
# COMPACT_ATOMS: atom_id res chain seq x y z
N MET A 1 22.05 25.81 9.41
CA MET A 1 23.16 26.76 9.14
C MET A 1 23.49 26.67 7.67
N CYS A 2 23.27 27.76 6.96
CA CYS A 2 23.45 27.91 5.52
C CYS A 2 24.94 28.10 5.20
N THR A 3 25.47 27.39 4.22
CA THR A 3 26.80 27.67 3.62
C THR A 3 26.68 27.67 2.10
N THR A 4 26.32 28.85 1.62
CA THR A 4 26.29 29.27 0.22
C THR A 4 27.70 29.62 -0.27
N CYS A 5 27.87 29.50 -1.60
CA CYS A 5 28.67 30.38 -2.46
C CYS A 5 30.14 30.01 -2.72
N GLY A 6 30.37 29.37 -3.87
CA GLY A 6 31.61 29.45 -4.62
C GLY A 6 31.49 30.53 -5.70
N CYS A 7 32.13 31.68 -5.48
CA CYS A 7 32.30 32.73 -6.47
C CYS A 7 33.69 32.62 -7.09
N GLY A 8 33.76 32.44 -8.40
CA GLY A 8 34.96 32.61 -9.20
C GLY A 8 34.60 32.95 -10.64
N GLY A 9 35.10 34.09 -11.13
CA GLY A 9 35.26 34.36 -12.57
C GLY A 9 34.47 35.53 -13.15
N ASP A 10 35.15 36.66 -13.25
CA ASP A 10 35.23 37.60 -14.38
C ASP A 10 34.03 38.47 -14.82
N SER A 11 34.28 39.77 -14.66
CA SER A 11 33.60 40.89 -15.28
C SER A 11 33.64 40.82 -16.81
N ALA A 12 32.47 40.68 -17.44
CA ALA A 12 32.24 41.08 -18.82
C ALA A 12 30.82 41.64 -18.95
N THR A 13 30.72 42.96 -19.09
CA THR A 13 29.49 43.65 -19.50
C THR A 13 29.21 43.34 -20.97
N ILE A 14 28.02 42.79 -21.27
CA ILE A 14 27.50 42.75 -22.63
C ILE A 14 26.07 43.30 -22.62
N ASP A 15 25.88 44.22 -23.56
CA ASP A 15 24.71 45.04 -23.84
C ASP A 15 23.45 44.22 -24.18
N GLY A 16 22.31 44.88 -24.00
CA GLY A 16 20.98 44.26 -23.92
C GLY A 16 20.49 43.50 -25.15
N HIS A 17 19.70 42.46 -24.89
CA HIS A 17 18.52 42.11 -25.68
C HIS A 17 17.50 41.40 -24.77
N HIS A 18 16.34 42.03 -24.60
CA HIS A 18 15.17 41.47 -23.93
C HIS A 18 14.63 40.26 -24.73
N HIS A 19 14.85 39.05 -24.23
CA HIS A 19 14.00 37.92 -24.55
C HIS A 19 13.12 37.60 -23.33
N LEU A 20 11.89 38.12 -23.37
CA LEU A 20 10.80 37.70 -22.48
C LEU A 20 10.41 36.27 -22.86
N HIS A 21 11.08 35.28 -22.27
CA HIS A 21 10.55 33.93 -22.20
C HIS A 21 9.51 33.89 -21.08
N ALA A 22 8.25 34.13 -21.45
CA ALA A 22 7.10 33.83 -20.61
C ALA A 22 6.96 32.30 -20.51
N HIS A 23 7.64 31.69 -19.54
CA HIS A 23 7.33 30.34 -19.13
C HIS A 23 6.03 30.39 -18.32
N ALA A 24 4.92 30.09 -18.99
CA ALA A 24 3.64 29.85 -18.35
C ALA A 24 3.76 28.59 -17.46
N HIS A 25 3.91 28.79 -16.15
CA HIS A 25 3.88 27.72 -15.13
C HIS A 25 2.44 27.23 -14.86
N GLY A 26 1.66 26.98 -15.91
CA GLY A 26 0.26 26.55 -15.81
C GLY A 26 0.04 25.03 -15.87
N THR A 27 1.07 24.20 -16.05
CA THR A 27 0.86 22.81 -16.55
C THR A 27 1.32 21.69 -15.61
N ASP A 28 2.12 21.97 -14.57
CA ASP A 28 2.68 20.90 -13.72
C ASP A 28 1.66 20.40 -12.68
N THR A 29 0.86 21.31 -12.11
CA THR A 29 -0.13 20.95 -11.09
C THR A 29 -1.31 20.17 -11.70
N GLU A 30 -1.83 20.59 -12.85
CA GLU A 30 -2.94 19.90 -13.52
C GLU A 30 -2.56 18.49 -13.95
N ARG A 31 -1.34 18.32 -14.50
CA ARG A 31 -0.81 17.00 -14.88
C ARG A 31 -0.58 16.12 -13.66
N ALA A 32 -0.05 16.66 -12.56
CA ALA A 32 0.15 15.90 -11.32
C ALA A 32 -1.19 15.38 -10.77
N ILE A 33 -2.21 16.25 -10.70
CA ILE A 33 -3.57 15.87 -10.25
C ILE A 33 -4.16 14.79 -11.17
N GLN A 34 -3.98 14.90 -12.49
CA GLN A 34 -4.46 13.90 -13.43
C GLN A 34 -3.79 12.54 -13.21
N VAL A 35 -2.47 12.51 -13.02
CA VAL A 35 -1.72 11.27 -12.75
C VAL A 35 -2.17 10.64 -11.42
N GLU A 36 -2.34 11.43 -10.35
CA GLU A 36 -2.85 10.93 -9.07
C GLU A 36 -4.24 10.29 -9.23
N ARG A 37 -5.14 10.98 -9.94
CA ARG A 37 -6.48 10.45 -10.24
C ARG A 37 -6.42 9.15 -11.04
N ASP A 38 -5.60 9.09 -12.08
CA ASP A 38 -5.47 7.89 -12.90
C ASP A 38 -4.95 6.68 -12.07
N ILE A 39 -4.04 6.91 -11.13
CA ILE A 39 -3.54 5.89 -10.21
C ILE A 39 -4.65 5.40 -9.28
N LEU A 40 -5.42 6.32 -8.68
CA LEU A 40 -6.53 5.98 -7.79
C LEU A 40 -7.64 5.23 -8.54
N GLU A 41 -8.01 5.70 -9.73
CA GLU A 41 -9.02 5.05 -10.58
C GLU A 41 -8.58 3.63 -10.99
N LYS A 42 -7.28 3.43 -11.27
CA LYS A 42 -6.75 2.10 -11.55
C LYS A 42 -6.84 1.18 -10.32
N ASN A 43 -6.50 1.68 -9.13
CA ASN A 43 -6.61 0.92 -7.89
C ASN A 43 -8.08 0.55 -7.60
N ASP A 44 -9.02 1.47 -7.82
CA ASP A 44 -10.45 1.23 -7.63
C ASP A 44 -10.99 0.11 -8.53
N ARG A 45 -10.49 0.01 -9.77
CA ARG A 45 -10.82 -1.10 -10.67
C ARG A 45 -10.36 -2.44 -10.10
N TYR A 46 -9.13 -2.54 -9.59
CA TYR A 46 -8.65 -3.76 -8.94
C TYR A 46 -9.44 -4.07 -7.65
N ALA A 47 -9.77 -3.04 -6.86
CA ALA A 47 -10.55 -3.22 -5.64
C ALA A 47 -11.97 -3.73 -5.96
N ALA A 48 -12.59 -3.27 -7.05
CA ALA A 48 -13.88 -3.77 -7.51
C ALA A 48 -13.80 -5.25 -7.92
N LEU A 49 -12.78 -5.65 -8.68
CA LEU A 49 -12.55 -7.04 -9.05
C LEU A 49 -12.34 -7.94 -7.81
N ASN A 50 -11.54 -7.48 -6.84
CA ASN A 50 -11.32 -8.21 -5.60
C ASN A 50 -12.63 -8.40 -4.81
N ARG A 51 -13.44 -7.34 -4.67
CA ARG A 51 -14.74 -7.42 -3.99
C ARG A 51 -15.70 -8.37 -4.69
N GLN A 52 -15.73 -8.35 -6.03
CA GLN A 52 -16.55 -9.29 -6.80
C GLN A 52 -16.13 -10.73 -6.51
N ARG A 53 -14.83 -11.03 -6.61
CA ARG A 53 -14.30 -12.37 -6.34
C ARG A 53 -14.62 -12.83 -4.91
N LEU A 54 -14.37 -11.98 -3.91
CA LEU A 54 -14.69 -12.30 -2.51
C LEU A 54 -16.19 -12.56 -2.31
N ALA A 55 -17.06 -11.78 -2.97
CA ALA A 55 -18.51 -11.98 -2.92
C ALA A 55 -18.96 -13.28 -3.58
N GLU A 56 -18.36 -13.66 -4.72
CA GLU A 56 -18.62 -14.95 -5.39
C GLU A 56 -18.31 -16.15 -4.49
N HIS A 57 -17.28 -16.03 -3.63
CA HIS A 57 -16.93 -17.05 -2.63
C HIS A 57 -17.63 -16.85 -1.26
N ASN A 58 -18.47 -15.83 -1.09
CA ASN A 58 -19.11 -15.46 0.19
C ASN A 58 -18.13 -15.18 1.34
N ILE A 59 -16.98 -14.58 1.03
CA ILE A 59 -15.92 -14.28 2.00
C ILE A 59 -16.12 -12.88 2.59
N LEU A 60 -16.16 -12.79 3.93
CA LEU A 60 -16.03 -11.53 4.65
C LEU A 60 -14.56 -11.06 4.63
N ALA A 61 -14.29 -9.90 4.02
CA ALA A 61 -12.95 -9.32 4.03
C ALA A 61 -12.85 -8.14 5.01
N LEU A 62 -11.83 -8.17 5.88
CA LEU A 62 -11.55 -7.15 6.89
C LEU A 62 -10.15 -6.58 6.71
N ASN A 63 -10.03 -5.30 6.38
CA ASN A 63 -8.76 -4.60 6.24
C ASN A 63 -8.41 -3.84 7.53
N LEU A 64 -7.35 -4.28 8.21
CA LEU A 64 -6.84 -3.68 9.45
C LEU A 64 -5.76 -2.65 9.13
N VAL A 65 -6.08 -1.38 9.37
CA VAL A 65 -5.18 -0.23 9.18
C VAL A 65 -4.90 0.43 10.53
N SER A 66 -3.65 0.80 10.81
CA SER A 66 -3.24 1.46 12.05
C SER A 66 -1.87 2.13 11.89
N SER A 67 -1.40 2.80 12.94
CA SER A 67 0.02 3.18 13.10
C SER A 67 0.90 1.94 13.37
N PRO A 68 2.24 2.03 13.23
CA PRO A 68 3.16 1.00 13.71
C PRO A 68 2.97 0.71 15.20
N GLY A 69 3.08 -0.56 15.60
CA GLY A 69 3.06 -0.95 17.02
C GLY A 69 1.69 -0.86 17.73
N SER A 70 0.60 -0.51 17.03
CA SER A 70 -0.75 -0.44 17.63
C SER A 70 -1.37 -1.80 18.01
N GLY A 71 -0.66 -2.91 17.76
CA GLY A 71 -1.08 -4.25 18.18
C GLY A 71 -1.97 -5.02 17.18
N LYS A 72 -1.98 -4.66 15.89
CA LYS A 72 -2.73 -5.37 14.84
C LYS A 72 -2.47 -6.87 14.83
N THR A 73 -1.21 -7.28 14.71
CA THR A 73 -0.82 -8.70 14.71
C THR A 73 -1.22 -9.41 16.00
N THR A 74 -1.14 -8.73 17.15
CA THR A 74 -1.55 -9.31 18.44
C THR A 74 -3.06 -9.53 18.49
N LEU A 75 -3.85 -8.56 18.05
CA LEU A 75 -5.30 -8.69 17.92
C LEU A 75 -5.66 -9.82 16.94
N LEU A 76 -4.98 -9.86 15.79
CA LEU A 76 -5.26 -10.81 14.73
C LEU A 76 -4.93 -12.23 15.15
N THR A 77 -3.72 -12.49 15.67
CA THR A 77 -3.31 -13.81 16.15
C THR A 77 -4.22 -14.33 17.27
N ARG A 78 -4.71 -13.46 18.15
CA ARG A 78 -5.70 -13.85 19.17
C ARG A 78 -7.05 -14.19 18.56
N THR A 79 -7.53 -13.37 17.62
CA THR A 79 -8.81 -13.58 16.91
C THR A 79 -8.81 -14.90 16.16
N LEU A 80 -7.73 -15.21 15.44
CA LEU A 80 -7.58 -16.46 14.70
C LEU A 80 -7.67 -17.68 15.61
N LYS A 81 -6.98 -17.65 16.76
CA LYS A 81 -7.03 -18.74 17.74
C LYS A 81 -8.41 -18.91 18.36
N ASP A 82 -9.03 -17.81 18.78
CA ASP A 82 -10.32 -17.84 19.48
C ASP A 82 -11.49 -18.26 18.56
N LEU A 83 -11.34 -18.08 17.24
CA LEU A 83 -12.40 -18.35 16.25
C LEU A 83 -12.10 -19.56 15.33
N ALA A 84 -10.97 -20.25 15.49
CA ALA A 84 -10.54 -21.33 14.61
C ALA A 84 -11.57 -22.47 14.46
N ASP A 85 -12.31 -22.80 15.53
CA ASP A 85 -13.32 -23.86 15.51
C ASP A 85 -14.63 -23.48 14.79
N ARG A 86 -14.78 -22.20 14.43
CA ARG A 86 -16.03 -21.62 13.90
C ARG A 86 -15.87 -21.05 12.50
N HIS A 87 -14.67 -20.63 12.15
CA HIS A 87 -14.39 -19.88 10.93
C HIS A 87 -13.17 -20.42 10.21
N GLN A 88 -13.28 -20.55 8.89
CA GLN A 88 -12.15 -20.83 8.01
C GLN A 88 -11.54 -19.51 7.55
N MET A 89 -10.46 -19.13 8.22
CA MET A 89 -9.85 -17.80 8.11
C MET A 89 -8.48 -17.87 7.43
N ALA A 90 -8.16 -16.87 6.62
CA ALA A 90 -6.81 -16.64 6.11
C ALA A 90 -6.40 -15.17 6.27
N VAL A 91 -5.09 -14.93 6.12
CA VAL A 91 -4.52 -13.59 6.24
C VAL A 91 -3.68 -13.22 5.02
N VAL A 92 -3.84 -11.99 4.54
CA VAL A 92 -2.84 -11.28 3.75
C VAL A 92 -2.15 -10.29 4.67
N GLU A 93 -0.84 -10.46 4.84
CA GLU A 93 -0.01 -9.61 5.71
C GLU A 93 0.83 -8.68 4.83
N GLY A 94 0.83 -7.39 5.15
CA GLY A 94 1.63 -6.38 4.47
C GLY A 94 2.65 -5.73 5.41
N ASP A 95 3.93 -6.01 5.16
CA ASP A 95 5.07 -5.37 5.82
C ASP A 95 6.01 -4.72 4.78
N GLN A 96 6.94 -3.89 5.23
CA GLN A 96 7.93 -3.29 4.34
C GLN A 96 9.05 -4.25 3.98
N GLN A 97 9.49 -5.10 4.93
CA GLN A 97 10.75 -5.83 4.78
C GLN A 97 10.78 -7.24 5.38
N THR A 98 10.02 -7.51 6.44
CA THR A 98 10.16 -8.75 7.22
C THR A 98 8.97 -9.69 7.03
N GLU A 99 9.16 -10.98 7.35
CA GLU A 99 8.06 -11.96 7.36
C GLU A 99 7.60 -12.29 8.79
N ASN A 100 8.07 -11.54 9.79
CA ASN A 100 7.91 -11.88 11.20
C ASN A 100 6.44 -11.97 11.59
N ASP A 101 5.60 -11.03 11.14
CA ASP A 101 4.19 -11.02 11.48
C ASP A 101 3.43 -12.13 10.74
N ALA A 102 3.76 -12.40 9.47
CA ALA A 102 3.20 -13.54 8.75
C ALA A 102 3.58 -14.90 9.37
N GLU A 103 4.79 -15.06 9.89
CA GLU A 103 5.20 -16.27 10.62
C GLU A 103 4.38 -16.44 11.91
N ARG A 104 4.26 -15.39 12.72
CA ARG A 104 3.43 -15.40 13.94
C ARG A 104 1.96 -15.72 13.66
N ILE A 105 1.45 -15.29 12.51
CA ILE A 105 0.10 -15.64 12.06
C ILE A 105 0.03 -17.12 11.67
N ARG A 106 1.00 -17.65 10.93
CA ARG A 106 1.04 -19.08 10.55
C ARG A 106 1.14 -20.01 11.75
N GLU A 107 1.81 -19.58 12.83
CA GLU A 107 1.84 -20.32 14.11
C GLU A 107 0.44 -20.53 14.73
N THR A 108 -0.57 -19.76 14.31
CA THR A 108 -1.97 -19.98 14.73
C THR A 108 -2.65 -21.14 13.99
N GLY A 109 -2.04 -21.64 12.91
CA GLY A 109 -2.63 -22.62 11.98
C GLY A 109 -3.37 -22.00 10.79
N ALA A 110 -3.63 -20.69 10.80
CA ALA A 110 -4.25 -20.00 9.68
C ALA A 110 -3.27 -19.83 8.50
N PRO A 111 -3.72 -20.03 7.25
CA PRO A 111 -2.93 -19.66 6.06
C PRO A 111 -2.63 -18.16 6.05
N ALA A 112 -1.36 -17.79 5.82
CA ALA A 112 -0.96 -16.38 5.71
C ALA A 112 -0.02 -16.15 4.52
N VAL A 113 -0.34 -15.14 3.70
CA VAL A 113 0.47 -14.70 2.57
C VAL A 113 1.10 -13.36 2.89
N GLN A 114 2.44 -13.34 2.92
CA GLN A 114 3.24 -12.13 3.05
C GLN A 114 3.24 -11.31 1.76
N ILE A 115 3.13 -9.98 1.90
CA ILE A 115 3.42 -9.00 0.86
C ILE A 115 4.50 -8.06 1.39
N ASN A 116 5.70 -8.16 0.83
CA ASN A 116 6.77 -7.19 1.10
C ASN A 116 6.61 -5.98 0.17
N THR A 117 6.19 -4.86 0.73
CA THR A 117 5.92 -3.61 0.01
C THR A 117 7.20 -2.82 -0.33
N GLY A 118 8.34 -3.20 0.25
CA GLY A 118 9.62 -2.53 0.05
C GLY A 118 9.60 -1.11 0.63
N LYS A 119 9.51 -0.10 -0.23
CA LYS A 119 9.36 1.31 0.19
C LYS A 119 7.89 1.76 0.21
N GLY A 120 6.96 0.89 -0.18
CA GLY A 120 5.54 1.15 -0.06
C GLY A 120 5.14 1.35 1.40
N CYS A 121 4.21 2.25 1.64
CA CYS A 121 3.68 2.53 2.98
C CYS A 121 2.24 2.04 3.17
N HIS A 122 1.71 1.31 2.18
CA HIS A 122 0.38 0.73 2.16
C HIS A 122 0.33 -0.46 1.20
N LEU A 123 -0.68 -1.31 1.39
CA LEU A 123 -1.12 -2.29 0.39
C LEU A 123 -2.09 -1.65 -0.60
N ASP A 124 -1.88 -1.92 -1.89
CA ASP A 124 -2.85 -1.60 -2.93
C ASP A 124 -3.72 -2.84 -3.29
N ALA A 125 -4.82 -2.61 -4.01
CA ALA A 125 -5.74 -3.68 -4.36
C ALA A 125 -5.14 -4.69 -5.35
N HIS A 126 -4.18 -4.28 -6.19
CA HIS A 126 -3.51 -5.17 -7.11
C HIS A 126 -2.66 -6.19 -6.35
N MET A 127 -1.88 -5.74 -5.36
CA MET A 127 -1.09 -6.59 -4.47
C MET A 127 -1.96 -7.59 -3.71
N VAL A 128 -3.08 -7.12 -3.13
CA VAL A 128 -4.03 -8.01 -2.43
C VAL A 128 -4.63 -9.04 -3.39
N GLY A 129 -4.98 -8.63 -4.61
CA GLY A 129 -5.48 -9.54 -5.65
C GLY A 129 -4.53 -10.70 -5.92
N HIS A 130 -3.24 -10.41 -6.09
CA HIS A 130 -2.20 -11.41 -6.32
C HIS A 130 -1.95 -12.30 -5.10
N ALA A 131 -2.11 -11.79 -3.89
CA ALA A 131 -2.00 -12.58 -2.68
C ALA A 131 -3.17 -13.57 -2.54
N MET A 132 -4.38 -13.16 -2.90
CA MET A 132 -5.55 -14.03 -2.89
C MET A 132 -5.43 -15.22 -3.84
N ASP A 133 -4.66 -15.12 -4.93
CA ASP A 133 -4.39 -16.24 -5.85
C ASP A 133 -3.65 -17.42 -5.20
N LYS A 134 -3.00 -17.18 -4.05
CA LYS A 134 -2.26 -18.20 -3.30
C LYS A 134 -3.07 -18.80 -2.15
N LEU A 135 -4.31 -18.34 -1.95
CA LEU A 135 -5.18 -18.76 -0.86
C LEU A 135 -6.27 -19.71 -1.36
N PRO A 136 -6.71 -20.68 -0.53
CA PRO A 136 -7.77 -21.62 -0.89
C PRO A 136 -9.16 -20.97 -0.73
N LEU A 137 -9.50 -19.99 -1.58
CA LEU A 137 -10.73 -19.18 -1.42
C LEU A 137 -12.02 -20.03 -1.32
N ASP A 138 -12.08 -21.19 -1.98
CA ASP A 138 -13.24 -22.08 -1.94
C ASP A 138 -13.54 -22.66 -0.55
N THR A 139 -12.58 -22.63 0.37
CA THR A 139 -12.75 -23.16 1.73
C THR A 139 -12.85 -22.08 2.80
N LEU A 140 -12.60 -20.81 2.46
CA LEU A 140 -12.56 -19.72 3.41
C LEU A 140 -13.93 -19.06 3.57
N ASP A 141 -14.23 -18.57 4.76
CA ASP A 141 -15.36 -17.66 5.01
C ASP A 141 -14.91 -16.24 5.39
N THR A 142 -13.67 -16.08 5.82
CA THR A 142 -13.14 -14.79 6.27
C THR A 142 -11.71 -14.57 5.79
N LEU A 143 -11.43 -13.38 5.26
CA LEU A 143 -10.10 -12.92 4.89
C LEU A 143 -9.73 -11.68 5.70
N PHE A 144 -8.69 -11.78 6.51
CA PHE A 144 -8.08 -10.60 7.12
C PHE A 144 -6.97 -10.06 6.23
N ILE A 145 -6.89 -8.74 6.12
CA ILE A 145 -5.81 -8.03 5.46
C ILE A 145 -5.16 -7.16 6.53
N GLU A 146 -3.97 -7.53 7.01
CA GLU A 146 -3.19 -6.68 7.90
C GLU A 146 -2.34 -5.73 7.04
N ASN A 147 -2.67 -4.44 7.06
CA ASN A 147 -1.98 -3.44 6.25
C ASN A 147 -0.69 -2.95 6.92
N VAL A 148 0.16 -2.29 6.15
CA VAL A 148 1.37 -1.63 6.66
C VAL A 148 0.98 -0.63 7.74
N GLY A 149 1.69 -0.62 8.87
CA GLY A 149 1.48 0.38 9.91
C GLY A 149 1.95 1.76 9.42
N ASN A 150 1.03 2.67 9.08
CA ASN A 150 1.38 3.97 8.50
C ASN A 150 0.35 5.10 8.74
N LEU A 151 -0.64 4.88 9.62
CA LEU A 151 -1.56 5.96 10.02
C LEU A 151 -0.96 6.91 11.06
#